data_AF-A0A3S0D8H1-F1
#
_entry.id   AF-A0A3S0D8H1-F1
#
_cell.length_a   1.000
_cell.length_b   1.000
_cell.length_c   1.000
_cell.angle_alpha   90.00
_cell.angle_beta   90.00
_cell.angle_gamma   90.00
#
_symmetry.space_group_name_H-M   'P 1'
#
loop_
_entity.id
_entity.type
_entity.pdbx_description
1 polymer ?
#
loop_
_entity_poly.entity_id
_entity_poly.type
_entity_poly.pdbx_seq_one_letter_code
_entity_poly.pdbx_strand_id
1 'polypeptide(L)'
;MNAMVQQNSASENNLSVLKVAQARAKRLSREDMLAKRIKELEALNAQLESLVSTDPLTGLLNRRGLEQSLARTMAESNRKAIYSVVALLDLDSFKRINDQYGHSAGDEVLKTVAQTIKENVRAIDSVARIGGDEFVILMPSTCLYEGTRVAERIRQAIANLNLYPDDEGRVVTTSIGIERLPLGPSTVQAVVTATESALHTSKTIGKNCVSVA
;
A
#
# COMPACT_ATOMS: atom_id res chain seq x y z
N MET A 1 67.16 35.57 19.27
CA MET A 1 65.75 35.93 19.51
C MET A 1 64.80 35.46 18.40
N ASN A 2 65.19 35.46 17.11
CA ASN A 2 64.29 35.09 15.99
C ASN A 2 63.92 33.60 15.88
N ALA A 3 64.78 32.66 16.29
CA ALA A 3 64.48 31.22 16.18
C ALA A 3 63.36 30.75 17.14
N MET A 4 63.23 31.42 18.29
CA MET A 4 62.23 31.06 19.32
C MET A 4 60.83 31.57 18.97
N VAL A 5 60.73 32.71 18.28
CA VAL A 5 59.46 33.28 17.79
C VAL A 5 58.92 32.47 16.61
N GLN A 6 59.78 32.01 15.69
CA GLN A 6 59.38 31.15 14.57
C GLN A 6 58.93 29.74 15.02
N GLN A 7 59.52 29.19 16.08
CA GLN A 7 59.07 27.91 16.66
C GLN A 7 57.69 28.01 17.33
N ASN A 8 57.37 29.14 17.96
CA ASN A 8 56.05 29.36 18.56
C ASN A 8 54.96 29.54 17.50
N SER A 9 55.20 30.31 16.43
CA SER A 9 54.20 30.52 15.37
C SER A 9 53.92 29.23 14.57
N ALA A 10 54.93 28.40 14.33
CA ALA A 10 54.76 27.11 13.67
C ALA A 10 53.98 26.11 14.57
N SER A 11 54.21 26.15 15.88
CA SER A 11 53.50 25.30 16.85
C SER A 11 52.02 25.70 17.00
N GLU A 12 51.71 27.00 17.02
CA GLU A 12 50.33 27.49 17.06
C GLU A 12 49.55 27.15 15.78
N ASN A 13 50.20 27.24 14.60
CA ASN A 13 49.57 26.87 13.33
C ASN A 13 49.32 25.35 13.21
N ASN A 14 50.23 24.52 13.73
CA ASN A 14 49.98 23.08 13.81
C ASN A 14 48.83 22.75 14.77
N LEU A 15 48.72 23.47 15.90
CA LEU A 15 47.64 23.28 16.86
C LEU A 15 46.27 23.69 16.30
N SER A 16 46.22 24.74 15.46
CA SER A 16 44.98 25.18 14.81
C SER A 16 44.51 24.20 13.73
N VAL A 17 45.42 23.69 12.90
CA VAL A 17 45.13 22.67 11.88
C VAL A 17 44.64 21.36 12.53
N LEU A 18 45.25 20.95 13.64
CA LEU A 18 44.84 19.75 14.38
C LEU A 18 43.43 19.89 14.96
N LYS A 19 43.08 21.07 15.50
CA LYS A 19 41.72 21.37 16.00
C LYS A 19 40.67 21.30 14.89
N VAL A 20 40.97 21.84 13.71
CA VAL A 20 40.05 21.80 12.56
C VAL A 20 39.87 20.37 12.05
N ALA A 21 40.95 19.59 11.95
CA ALA A 21 40.89 18.18 11.57
C ALA A 21 40.10 17.34 12.59
N GLN A 22 40.30 17.56 13.89
CA GLN A 22 39.52 16.91 14.96
C GLN A 22 38.04 17.29 14.93
N ALA A 23 37.70 18.56 14.67
CA ALA A 23 36.32 19.01 14.55
C ALA A 23 35.62 18.37 13.34
N ARG A 24 36.31 18.27 12.21
CA ARG A 24 35.81 17.59 11.00
C ARG A 24 35.59 16.10 11.24
N ALA A 25 36.53 15.42 11.89
CA ALA A 25 36.40 14.01 12.26
C ALA A 25 35.22 13.76 13.21
N LYS A 26 35.04 14.61 14.23
CA LYS A 26 33.87 14.55 15.13
C LYS A 26 32.55 14.77 14.39
N ARG A 27 32.52 15.67 13.41
CA ARG A 27 31.32 15.95 12.60
C ARG A 27 30.95 14.76 11.72
N LEU A 28 31.91 14.18 11.01
CA LEU A 28 31.72 12.97 10.20
C LEU A 28 31.19 11.80 11.05
N SER A 29 31.81 11.56 12.21
CA SER A 29 31.36 10.52 13.13
C SER A 29 29.94 10.76 13.66
N ARG A 30 29.54 12.03 13.86
CA ARG A 30 28.18 12.38 14.28
C ARG A 30 27.16 12.19 13.15
N GLU A 31 27.52 12.54 11.92
CA GLU A 31 26.67 12.32 10.73
C GLU A 31 26.44 10.82 10.50
N ASP A 32 27.48 9.99 10.61
CA ASP A 32 27.36 8.53 10.54
C ASP A 32 26.48 7.96 11.67
N MET A 33 26.64 8.49 12.90
CA MET A 33 25.82 8.08 14.04
C MET A 33 24.34 8.44 13.84
N LEU A 34 24.06 9.62 13.28
CA LEU A 34 22.70 10.05 12.95
C LEU A 34 22.08 9.18 11.86
N ALA A 35 22.81 8.89 10.78
CA ALA A 35 22.34 8.01 9.73
C ALA A 35 22.00 6.61 10.25
N LYS A 36 22.85 6.06 11.13
CA LYS A 36 22.59 4.77 11.78
C LYS A 36 21.35 4.80 12.68
N ARG A 37 21.18 5.87 13.47
CA ARG A 37 19.99 6.07 14.32
C ARG A 37 18.70 6.18 13.52
N ILE A 38 18.71 6.91 12.40
CA ILE A 38 17.57 7.02 11.48
C ILE A 38 17.18 5.65 10.97
N LYS A 39 18.16 4.86 10.49
CA LYS A 39 17.91 3.51 9.99
C LYS A 39 17.35 2.56 11.07
N GLU A 40 17.84 2.65 12.31
CA GLU A 40 17.30 1.90 13.44
C GLU A 40 15.85 2.30 13.77
N LEU A 41 15.54 3.60 13.75
CA LEU A 41 14.18 4.11 13.96
C LEU A 41 13.23 3.66 12.85
N GLU A 42 13.65 3.73 11.60
CA GLU A 42 12.87 3.24 10.45
C GLU A 42 12.57 1.74 10.58
N ALA A 43 13.57 0.94 10.95
CA ALA A 43 13.40 -0.50 11.15
C ALA A 43 12.43 -0.81 12.31
N LEU A 44 12.55 -0.10 13.44
CA LEU A 44 11.65 -0.27 14.57
C LEU A 44 10.22 0.19 14.25
N ASN A 45 10.08 1.30 13.52
CA ASN A 45 8.79 1.80 13.10
C ASN A 45 8.11 0.81 12.14
N ALA A 46 8.85 0.25 11.18
CA ALA A 46 8.34 -0.82 10.32
C ALA A 46 7.92 -2.07 11.13
N GLN A 47 8.66 -2.41 12.19
CA GLN A 47 8.26 -3.50 13.10
C GLN A 47 6.96 -3.18 13.85
N LEU A 48 6.79 -1.96 14.36
CA LEU A 48 5.55 -1.54 15.04
C LEU A 48 4.36 -1.48 14.07
N GLU A 49 4.56 -0.91 12.88
CA GLU A 49 3.57 -0.91 11.80
C GLU A 49 3.18 -2.34 11.41
N SER A 50 4.13 -3.28 11.43
CA SER A 50 3.83 -4.69 11.19
C SER A 50 2.92 -5.31 12.24
N LEU A 51 2.82 -4.76 13.46
CA LEU A 51 1.90 -5.24 14.50
C LEU A 51 0.46 -4.79 14.25
N VAL A 52 0.27 -3.74 13.45
CA VAL A 52 -1.04 -3.20 13.11
C VAL A 52 -1.62 -4.01 11.94
N SER A 53 -2.90 -4.36 11.99
CA SER A 53 -3.60 -5.14 10.95
C SER A 53 -4.37 -4.25 9.97
N THR A 54 -4.21 -2.94 10.05
CA THR A 54 -4.92 -1.94 9.26
C THR A 54 -3.99 -1.01 8.52
N ASP A 55 -4.43 -0.54 7.35
CA ASP A 55 -3.79 0.52 6.56
C ASP A 55 -4.05 1.89 7.23
N PRO A 56 -3.00 2.67 7.57
CA PRO A 56 -3.16 3.93 8.31
C PRO A 56 -3.87 5.03 7.52
N LEU A 57 -3.83 4.99 6.18
CA LEU A 57 -4.46 6.01 5.35
C LEU A 57 -5.97 5.81 5.24
N THR A 58 -6.41 4.57 5.01
CA THR A 58 -7.79 4.22 4.67
C THR A 58 -8.57 3.58 5.81
N GLY A 59 -7.88 3.08 6.84
CA GLY A 59 -8.50 2.30 7.92
C GLY A 59 -9.09 0.96 7.45
N LEU A 60 -8.69 0.48 6.27
CA LEU A 60 -8.96 -0.89 5.81
C LEU A 60 -7.99 -1.86 6.45
N LEU A 61 -8.20 -3.16 6.23
CA LEU A 61 -7.16 -4.14 6.56
C LEU A 61 -5.92 -3.86 5.71
N ASN A 62 -4.73 -4.07 6.28
CA ASN A 62 -3.52 -4.17 5.47
C ASN A 62 -3.29 -5.64 5.06
N ARG A 63 -2.18 -5.93 4.38
CA ARG A 63 -1.84 -7.31 3.98
C ARG A 63 -1.87 -8.31 5.14
N ARG A 64 -1.39 -7.94 6.32
CA ARG A 64 -1.42 -8.80 7.52
C ARG A 64 -2.85 -9.03 8.03
N GLY A 65 -3.67 -7.98 8.06
CA GLY A 65 -5.09 -8.11 8.40
C GLY A 65 -5.84 -9.01 7.42
N LEU A 66 -5.50 -8.93 6.14
CA LEU A 66 -6.03 -9.80 5.09
C LEU A 66 -5.64 -11.26 5.30
N GLU A 67 -4.39 -11.55 5.67
CA GLU A 67 -3.93 -12.93 5.98
C GLU A 67 -4.77 -13.57 7.09
N GLN A 68 -5.01 -12.83 8.17
CA GLN A 68 -5.84 -13.30 9.28
C GLN A 68 -7.28 -13.56 8.83
N SER A 69 -7.84 -12.68 7.99
CA SER A 69 -9.21 -12.84 7.51
C SER A 69 -9.36 -13.96 6.49
N LEU A 70 -8.35 -14.17 5.64
CA LEU A 70 -8.31 -15.27 4.67
C LEU A 70 -8.29 -16.62 5.40
N ALA A 71 -7.43 -16.77 6.41
CA ALA A 71 -7.35 -18.00 7.21
C ALA A 71 -8.71 -18.34 7.84
N ARG A 72 -9.41 -17.34 8.41
CA ARG A 72 -10.78 -17.53 8.94
C ARG A 72 -11.77 -17.94 7.86
N THR A 73 -11.78 -17.22 6.74
CA THR A 73 -12.68 -17.47 5.61
C THR A 73 -12.51 -18.89 5.04
N MET A 74 -11.28 -19.35 4.88
CA MET A 74 -10.98 -20.69 4.39
C MET A 74 -11.38 -21.78 5.40
N ALA A 75 -11.09 -21.58 6.68
CA ALA A 75 -11.51 -22.51 7.73
C ALA A 75 -13.04 -22.66 7.78
N GLU A 76 -13.79 -21.57 7.62
CA GLU A 76 -15.25 -21.60 7.56
C GLU A 76 -15.79 -22.25 6.29
N SER A 77 -15.21 -21.91 5.13
CA SER A 77 -15.60 -22.47 3.83
C SER A 77 -15.41 -23.99 3.82
N ASN A 78 -14.27 -24.46 4.35
CA ASN A 78 -13.97 -25.88 4.46
C ASN A 78 -14.92 -26.60 5.44
N ARG A 79 -15.24 -25.99 6.58
CA ARG A 79 -16.16 -26.57 7.58
C ARG A 79 -17.59 -26.68 7.06
N LYS A 80 -18.08 -25.66 6.34
CA LYS A 80 -19.47 -25.58 5.89
C LYS A 80 -19.69 -26.14 4.48
N ALA A 81 -18.63 -26.46 3.75
CA ALA A 81 -18.67 -26.78 2.32
C ALA A 81 -19.38 -25.70 1.48
N ILE A 82 -19.14 -24.43 1.82
CA ILE A 82 -19.70 -23.26 1.12
C ILE A 82 -18.59 -22.53 0.38
N TYR A 83 -18.88 -22.11 -0.85
CA TYR A 83 -17.95 -21.30 -1.63
C TYR A 83 -17.77 -19.90 -1.04
N SER A 84 -16.57 -19.37 -1.21
CA SER A 84 -16.22 -17.98 -0.95
C SER A 84 -15.50 -17.44 -2.17
N VAL A 85 -15.48 -16.13 -2.35
CA VAL A 85 -14.85 -15.47 -3.50
C VAL A 85 -13.91 -14.37 -3.04
N VAL A 86 -12.92 -14.09 -3.89
CA VAL A 86 -11.99 -12.98 -3.74
C VAL A 86 -12.14 -12.05 -4.94
N ALA A 87 -12.10 -10.74 -4.70
CA ALA A 87 -11.96 -9.74 -5.74
C ALA A 87 -10.68 -8.93 -5.52
N LEU A 88 -9.90 -8.73 -6.58
CA LEU A 88 -8.74 -7.86 -6.63
C LEU A 88 -9.08 -6.65 -7.50
N LEU A 89 -8.93 -5.46 -6.93
CA LEU A 89 -9.26 -4.18 -7.55
C LEU A 89 -7.99 -3.35 -7.71
N ASP A 90 -7.91 -2.63 -8.82
CA ASP A 90 -6.85 -1.66 -9.10
C ASP A 90 -7.49 -0.38 -9.63
N LEU A 91 -7.03 0.78 -9.16
CA LEU A 91 -7.55 2.07 -9.63
C LEU A 91 -6.93 2.43 -10.99
N ASP A 92 -7.80 2.61 -11.96
CA ASP A 92 -7.40 2.88 -13.33
C ASP A 92 -6.74 4.25 -13.44
N SER A 93 -5.50 4.25 -13.92
CA SER A 93 -4.74 5.49 -14.19
C SER A 93 -4.52 6.35 -12.94
N PHE A 94 -4.52 5.78 -11.73
CA PHE A 94 -4.37 6.50 -10.46
C PHE A 94 -3.11 7.38 -10.40
N LYS A 95 -1.98 6.90 -10.96
CA LYS A 95 -0.75 7.68 -11.04
C LYS A 95 -0.96 9.06 -11.68
N ARG A 96 -1.85 9.16 -12.68
CA ARG A 96 -2.17 10.43 -13.33
C ARG A 96 -2.76 11.45 -12.36
N ILE A 97 -3.59 11.00 -11.42
CA ILE A 97 -4.18 11.89 -10.41
C ILE A 97 -3.07 12.47 -9.53
N ASN A 98 -2.12 11.63 -9.11
CA ASN A 98 -0.95 12.09 -8.37
C ASN A 98 -0.10 13.07 -9.19
N ASP A 99 0.15 12.76 -10.46
CA ASP A 99 0.98 13.59 -11.33
C ASP A 99 0.32 14.96 -11.61
N GLN A 100 -1.00 15.02 -11.72
CA GLN A 100 -1.76 16.24 -12.07
C GLN A 100 -2.18 17.07 -10.86
N TYR A 101 -2.62 16.44 -9.76
CA TYR A 101 -3.20 17.11 -8.59
C TYR A 101 -2.37 16.93 -7.31
N GLY A 102 -1.28 16.16 -7.37
CA GLY A 102 -0.39 15.90 -6.25
C GLY A 102 -0.85 14.74 -5.36
N HIS A 103 0.07 14.27 -4.51
CA HIS A 103 -0.16 13.12 -3.62
C HIS A 103 -1.31 13.32 -2.64
N SER A 104 -1.55 14.53 -2.16
CA SER A 104 -2.67 14.82 -1.26
C SER A 104 -4.04 14.51 -1.91
N ALA A 105 -4.17 14.76 -3.21
CA ALA A 105 -5.37 14.42 -3.97
C ALA A 105 -5.50 12.90 -4.15
N GLY A 106 -4.38 12.21 -4.44
CA GLY A 106 -4.35 10.76 -4.46
C GLY A 106 -4.78 10.12 -3.14
N ASP A 107 -4.34 10.68 -2.02
CA ASP A 107 -4.74 10.23 -0.69
C ASP A 107 -6.24 10.39 -0.42
N GLU A 108 -6.83 11.50 -0.90
CA GLU A 108 -8.28 11.73 -0.82
C GLU A 108 -9.07 10.72 -1.68
N VAL A 109 -8.58 10.44 -2.89
CA VAL A 109 -9.17 9.41 -3.77
C VAL A 109 -9.13 8.05 -3.10
N LEU A 110 -7.98 7.65 -2.54
CA LEU A 110 -7.83 6.35 -1.86
C LEU A 110 -8.76 6.22 -0.66
N LYS A 111 -8.90 7.28 0.15
CA LYS A 111 -9.85 7.31 1.28
C LYS A 111 -11.29 7.18 0.82
N THR A 112 -11.67 7.92 -0.22
CA THR A 112 -13.05 7.93 -0.72
C THR A 112 -13.42 6.61 -1.38
N VAL A 113 -12.50 6.02 -2.15
CA VAL A 113 -12.69 4.67 -2.71
C VAL A 113 -12.78 3.62 -1.60
N ALA A 114 -11.90 3.67 -0.60
CA ALA A 114 -11.97 2.75 0.53
C ALA A 114 -13.32 2.79 1.25
N GLN A 115 -13.85 3.99 1.49
CA GLN A 115 -15.18 4.18 2.08
C GLN A 115 -16.29 3.65 1.16
N THR A 116 -16.21 3.95 -0.13
CA THR A 116 -17.16 3.48 -1.15
C THR A 116 -17.21 1.95 -1.21
N ILE A 117 -16.06 1.28 -1.13
CA ILE A 117 -16.01 -0.18 -1.07
C ILE A 117 -16.70 -0.68 0.20
N LYS A 118 -16.39 -0.11 1.38
CA LYS A 118 -17.01 -0.51 2.66
C LYS A 118 -18.54 -0.39 2.64
N GLU A 119 -19.08 0.68 2.06
CA GLU A 119 -20.52 0.91 1.95
C GLU A 119 -21.23 -0.07 1.02
N ASN A 120 -20.48 -0.69 0.11
CA ASN A 120 -20.99 -1.60 -0.91
C ASN A 120 -20.69 -3.07 -0.63
N VAL A 121 -20.17 -3.42 0.55
CA VAL A 121 -19.97 -4.80 0.99
C VAL A 121 -20.77 -5.10 2.26
N ARG A 122 -20.93 -6.37 2.60
CA ARG A 122 -21.60 -6.80 3.84
C ARG A 122 -20.64 -6.64 5.02
N ALA A 123 -21.20 -6.56 6.23
CA ALA A 123 -20.39 -6.48 7.46
C ALA A 123 -19.46 -7.70 7.69
N ILE A 124 -19.78 -8.86 7.09
CA ILE A 124 -18.96 -10.08 7.16
C ILE A 124 -17.84 -10.10 6.12
N ASP A 125 -17.92 -9.27 5.08
CA ASP A 125 -16.91 -9.20 4.04
C ASP A 125 -15.68 -8.46 4.58
N SER A 126 -14.50 -8.87 4.14
CA SER A 126 -13.24 -8.23 4.54
C SER A 126 -12.67 -7.42 3.40
N VAL A 127 -12.36 -6.15 3.66
CA VAL A 127 -11.75 -5.26 2.68
C VAL A 127 -10.35 -4.88 3.15
N ALA A 128 -9.39 -5.04 2.25
CA ALA A 128 -7.99 -4.72 2.50
C ALA A 128 -7.40 -3.83 1.41
N ARG A 129 -6.43 -3.01 1.78
CA ARG A 129 -5.51 -2.34 0.84
C ARG A 129 -4.16 -3.04 0.94
N ILE A 130 -3.67 -3.58 -0.18
CA ILE A 130 -2.46 -4.43 -0.21
C ILE A 130 -1.30 -3.80 -1.00
N GLY A 131 -1.57 -2.73 -1.74
CA GLY A 131 -0.62 -1.98 -2.54
C GLY A 131 -0.96 -0.48 -2.55
N GLY A 132 -0.31 0.28 -3.44
CA GLY A 132 -0.53 1.73 -3.55
C GLY A 132 -1.98 2.06 -3.88
N ASP A 133 -2.52 1.44 -4.91
CA ASP A 133 -3.86 1.62 -5.46
C ASP A 133 -4.64 0.29 -5.60
N GLU A 134 -4.13 -0.76 -4.95
CA GLU A 134 -4.68 -2.11 -5.00
C GLU A 134 -5.47 -2.47 -3.75
N PHE A 135 -6.69 -2.96 -3.96
CA PHE A 135 -7.61 -3.39 -2.92
C PHE A 135 -8.02 -4.85 -3.11
N VAL A 136 -8.27 -5.54 -2.00
CA VAL A 136 -8.78 -6.92 -1.99
C VAL A 136 -10.06 -6.99 -1.18
N ILE A 137 -11.05 -7.71 -1.70
CA ILE A 137 -12.28 -8.02 -1.00
C ILE A 137 -12.39 -9.54 -0.86
N LEU A 138 -12.54 -10.03 0.37
CA LEU A 138 -12.92 -11.41 0.65
C LEU A 138 -14.40 -11.45 0.99
N MET A 139 -15.18 -12.21 0.24
CA MET A 139 -16.60 -12.39 0.46
C MET A 139 -16.85 -13.84 0.90
N PRO A 140 -16.94 -14.11 2.21
CA PRO A 140 -17.23 -15.44 2.72
C PRO A 140 -18.63 -15.88 2.32
N SER A 141 -18.83 -17.19 2.15
CA SER A 141 -20.15 -17.78 1.88
C SER A 141 -20.89 -17.13 0.70
N THR A 142 -20.15 -16.84 -0.37
CA THR A 142 -20.62 -16.10 -1.54
C THR A 142 -20.24 -16.88 -2.79
N CYS A 143 -21.21 -17.11 -3.67
CA CYS A 143 -20.93 -17.75 -4.96
C CYS A 143 -20.40 -16.73 -5.98
N LEU A 144 -19.76 -17.21 -7.06
CA LEU A 144 -19.11 -16.35 -8.05
C LEU A 144 -20.07 -15.34 -8.67
N TYR A 145 -21.30 -15.76 -9.00
CA TYR A 145 -22.33 -14.88 -9.55
C TYR A 145 -22.68 -13.72 -8.60
N GLU A 146 -22.89 -14.01 -7.31
CA GLU A 146 -23.18 -12.98 -6.31
C GLU A 146 -21.99 -12.04 -6.10
N GLY A 147 -20.79 -12.60 -6.04
CA GLY A 147 -19.55 -11.84 -5.95
C GLY A 147 -19.37 -10.88 -7.11
N THR A 148 -19.60 -11.33 -8.35
CA THR A 148 -19.51 -10.48 -9.53
C THR A 148 -20.51 -9.33 -9.48
N ARG A 149 -21.73 -9.56 -8.94
CA ARG A 149 -22.70 -8.48 -8.75
C ARG A 149 -22.24 -7.45 -7.72
N VAL A 150 -21.59 -7.87 -6.64
CA VAL A 150 -20.98 -6.96 -5.66
C VAL A 150 -19.85 -6.16 -6.30
N ALA A 151 -18.96 -6.83 -7.05
CA ALA A 151 -17.87 -6.18 -7.77
C ALA A 151 -18.38 -5.13 -8.77
N GLU A 152 -19.41 -5.46 -9.56
CA GLU A 152 -20.02 -4.51 -10.51
C GLU A 152 -20.66 -3.31 -9.82
N ARG A 153 -21.34 -3.52 -8.69
CA ARG A 153 -21.89 -2.42 -7.90
C ARG A 153 -20.79 -1.50 -7.40
N ILE A 154 -19.70 -2.05 -6.88
CA ILE A 154 -18.54 -1.28 -6.40
C ILE A 154 -17.90 -0.49 -7.55
N ARG A 155 -17.69 -1.14 -8.70
CA ARG A 155 -17.14 -0.51 -9.89
C ARG A 155 -17.97 0.70 -10.34
N GLN A 156 -19.29 0.52 -10.43
CA GLN A 156 -20.21 1.61 -10.78
C GLN A 156 -20.20 2.72 -9.73
N ALA A 157 -20.19 2.38 -8.44
CA ALA A 157 -20.13 3.36 -7.37
C ALA A 157 -18.86 4.21 -7.44
N ILE A 158 -17.70 3.59 -7.66
CA ILE A 158 -16.42 4.30 -7.83
C ILE A 158 -16.44 5.20 -9.06
N ALA A 159 -16.92 4.70 -10.21
CA ALA A 159 -17.02 5.50 -11.43
C ALA A 159 -17.95 6.72 -11.28
N ASN A 160 -18.92 6.66 -10.35
CA ASN A 160 -19.86 7.75 -10.09
C ASN A 160 -19.35 8.78 -9.06
N LEU A 161 -18.18 8.58 -8.46
CA LEU A 161 -17.64 9.52 -7.46
C LEU A 161 -17.27 10.88 -8.05
N ASN A 162 -16.98 10.95 -9.35
CA ASN A 162 -16.59 12.18 -10.05
C ASN A 162 -15.46 12.97 -9.37
N LEU A 163 -14.52 12.28 -8.73
CA LEU A 163 -13.37 12.89 -8.06
C LEU A 163 -12.28 13.22 -9.06
N TYR A 164 -11.77 14.46 -8.99
CA TYR A 164 -10.67 14.97 -9.80
C TYR A 164 -10.80 14.62 -11.30
N PRO A 165 -11.89 15.04 -11.97
CA PRO A 165 -12.01 14.86 -13.40
C PRO A 165 -10.87 15.60 -14.11
N ASP A 166 -10.26 14.93 -15.08
CA ASP A 166 -9.23 15.56 -15.89
C ASP A 166 -9.80 16.60 -16.89
N ASP A 167 -8.93 17.19 -17.69
CA ASP A 167 -9.32 18.20 -18.69
C ASP A 167 -10.28 17.67 -19.78
N GLU A 168 -10.38 16.35 -19.94
CA GLU A 168 -11.32 15.66 -20.84
C GLU A 168 -12.56 15.13 -20.11
N GLY A 169 -12.72 15.44 -18.81
CA GLY A 169 -13.81 14.99 -17.96
C GLY A 169 -13.73 13.51 -17.54
N ARG A 170 -12.59 12.84 -17.74
CA ARG A 170 -12.39 11.45 -17.31
C ARG A 170 -12.16 11.41 -15.80
N VAL A 171 -12.85 10.50 -15.15
CA VAL A 171 -12.84 10.31 -13.70
C VAL A 171 -12.05 9.05 -13.34
N VAL A 172 -11.70 8.92 -12.05
CA VAL A 172 -11.13 7.67 -11.53
C VAL A 172 -12.12 6.52 -11.71
N THR A 173 -11.65 5.40 -12.27
CA THR A 173 -12.40 4.15 -12.37
C THR A 173 -11.61 3.01 -11.76
N THR A 174 -12.17 1.79 -11.74
CA THR A 174 -11.45 0.62 -11.27
C THR A 174 -11.65 -0.58 -12.21
N SER A 175 -10.59 -1.34 -12.38
CA SER A 175 -10.62 -2.67 -13.00
C SER A 175 -10.63 -3.73 -11.89
N ILE A 176 -11.46 -4.76 -12.04
CA ILE A 176 -11.65 -5.78 -10.99
C ILE A 176 -11.54 -7.19 -11.56
N GLY A 177 -10.58 -7.96 -11.06
CA GLY A 177 -10.56 -9.41 -11.21
C GLY A 177 -11.32 -10.07 -10.08
N ILE A 178 -12.14 -11.08 -10.36
CA ILE A 178 -12.83 -11.88 -9.33
C ILE A 178 -12.65 -13.38 -9.57
N GLU A 179 -12.44 -14.12 -8.49
CA GLU A 179 -12.24 -15.56 -8.54
C GLU A 179 -12.86 -16.26 -7.33
N ARG A 180 -13.16 -17.55 -7.49
CA ARG A 180 -13.54 -18.41 -6.37
C ARG A 180 -12.31 -18.76 -5.54
N LEU A 181 -12.41 -18.64 -4.22
CA LEU A 181 -11.37 -19.12 -3.32
C LEU A 181 -11.24 -20.65 -3.42
N PRO A 182 -10.01 -21.19 -3.48
CA PRO A 182 -9.80 -22.62 -3.48
C PRO A 182 -10.29 -23.25 -2.17
N LEU A 183 -10.69 -24.53 -2.25
CA LEU A 183 -10.96 -25.32 -1.06
C LEU A 183 -9.63 -25.72 -0.40
N GLY A 184 -9.54 -25.51 0.91
CA GLY A 184 -8.34 -25.81 1.70
C GLY A 184 -7.49 -24.57 2.01
N PRO A 185 -6.36 -24.76 2.72
CA PRO A 185 -5.49 -23.66 3.11
C PRO A 185 -4.78 -23.06 1.90
N SER A 186 -4.71 -21.73 1.86
CA SER A 186 -3.92 -20.98 0.88
C SER A 186 -3.37 -19.70 1.52
N THR A 187 -2.50 -19.01 0.79
CA THR A 187 -1.88 -17.76 1.23
C THR A 187 -2.49 -16.58 0.49
N VAL A 188 -2.38 -15.37 1.07
CA VAL A 188 -2.77 -14.14 0.37
C VAL A 188 -2.05 -14.02 -0.96
N GLN A 189 -0.76 -14.36 -1.01
CA GLN A 189 0.01 -14.30 -2.25
C GLN A 189 -0.56 -15.21 -3.33
N ALA A 190 -0.87 -16.47 -2.99
CA ALA A 190 -1.41 -17.42 -3.95
C ALA A 190 -2.80 -17.00 -4.46
N VAL A 191 -3.64 -16.49 -3.57
CA VAL A 191 -4.99 -16.01 -3.93
C VAL A 191 -4.92 -14.76 -4.82
N VAL A 192 -4.07 -13.79 -4.48
CA VAL A 192 -3.87 -12.58 -5.30
C VAL A 192 -3.35 -12.96 -6.68
N THR A 193 -2.31 -13.81 -6.76
CA THR A 193 -1.74 -14.25 -8.04
C THR A 193 -2.74 -15.01 -8.91
N ALA A 194 -3.66 -15.77 -8.32
CA ALA A 194 -4.72 -16.41 -9.11
C ALA A 194 -5.68 -15.37 -9.73
N THR A 195 -6.03 -14.32 -8.96
CA THR A 195 -6.96 -13.26 -9.41
C THR A 195 -6.31 -12.25 -10.39
N GLU A 196 -4.98 -12.16 -10.44
CA GLU A 196 -4.24 -11.26 -11.35
C GLU A 196 -4.59 -11.47 -12.83
N SER A 197 -4.83 -12.72 -13.26
CA SER A 197 -5.22 -13.01 -14.65
C SER A 197 -6.53 -12.32 -15.04
N ALA A 198 -7.55 -12.44 -14.18
CA ALA A 198 -8.83 -11.78 -14.39
C ALA A 198 -8.70 -10.25 -14.35
N LEU A 199 -7.93 -9.71 -13.39
CA LEU A 199 -7.69 -8.27 -13.33
C LEU A 199 -6.97 -7.77 -14.59
N HIS A 200 -6.00 -8.52 -15.10
CA HIS A 200 -5.30 -8.21 -16.33
C HIS A 200 -6.25 -8.21 -17.54
N THR A 201 -7.18 -9.17 -17.61
CA THR A 201 -8.26 -9.14 -18.61
C THR A 201 -9.05 -7.83 -18.52
N SER A 202 -9.49 -7.42 -17.33
CA SER A 202 -10.21 -6.14 -17.17
C SER A 202 -9.41 -4.93 -17.66
N LYS A 203 -8.11 -4.88 -17.34
CA LYS A 203 -7.24 -3.78 -17.78
C LYS A 203 -7.04 -3.76 -19.30
N THR A 204 -7.02 -4.92 -19.95
CA THR A 204 -6.74 -5.04 -21.39
C THR A 204 -7.98 -4.85 -22.27
N ILE A 205 -9.17 -5.18 -21.80
CA ILE A 205 -10.41 -5.00 -22.57
C ILE A 205 -10.97 -3.57 -22.56
N GLY A 206 -10.30 -2.64 -21.87
CA GLY A 206 -10.66 -1.22 -21.85
C GLY A 206 -10.80 -0.60 -20.47
N LYS A 207 -10.40 -1.30 -19.40
CA LYS A 207 -10.52 -0.86 -18.00
C LYS A 207 -11.99 -0.68 -17.57
N ASN A 208 -12.23 -0.18 -16.36
CA ASN A 208 -13.57 0.09 -15.83
C ASN A 208 -14.56 -1.07 -16.06
N CYS A 209 -14.13 -2.30 -15.76
CA CYS A 209 -14.93 -3.52 -15.91
C CYS A 209 -14.55 -4.58 -14.89
N VAL A 210 -15.40 -5.60 -14.76
CA VAL A 210 -15.15 -6.79 -13.95
C VAL A 210 -14.88 -7.97 -14.89
N SER A 211 -13.88 -8.77 -14.57
CA SER A 211 -13.60 -10.03 -15.27
C SER A 211 -13.48 -11.18 -14.28
N VAL A 212 -13.89 -12.37 -14.72
CA VAL A 212 -13.91 -13.59 -13.92
C VAL A 212 -12.80 -14.51 -14.43
N ALA A 213 -12.03 -15.12 -13.51
CA ALA A 213 -11.06 -16.17 -13.83
C ALA A 213 -11.74 -17.55 -13.96
#